data_AF-A0A0F7IGE3-F1
#
_entry.id   AF-A0A0F7IGE3-F1
#
_cell.length_a   1.000
_cell.length_b   1.000
_cell.length_c   1.000
_cell.angle_alpha   90.00
_cell.angle_beta   90.00
_cell.angle_gamma   90.00
#
_symmetry.space_group_name_H-M   'P 1'
#
loop_
_entity.id
_entity.type
_entity.pdbx_description
1 polymer ?
#
loop_
_entity_poly.entity_id
_entity_poly.type
_entity_poly.pdbx_seq_one_letter_code
_entity_poly.pdbx_strand_id
1 'polypeptide(L)'
;MSCRHCGKCCVEMGTKIYATPDDIKRWMREGRTDILKHVFVYHYYDLLEGEKIEGGEVWFDEHGNRLERCPFIVERNGKVYCGIHETKPQQCREYRCW
;
A
#
# COMPACT_ATOMS: atom_id res chain seq x y z
N MET A 1 -4.92 -13.01 -11.85
CA MET A 1 -3.65 -13.16 -12.61
C MET A 1 -2.52 -13.35 -11.61
N SER A 2 -1.61 -14.29 -11.86
CA SER A 2 -0.45 -14.55 -11.00
C SER A 2 0.68 -13.54 -11.26
N CYS A 3 1.44 -13.19 -10.21
CA CYS A 3 2.63 -12.36 -10.34
C CYS A 3 3.73 -13.13 -11.07
N ARG A 4 4.33 -12.55 -12.12
CA ARG A 4 5.49 -13.13 -12.84
C ARG A 4 6.84 -12.83 -12.19
N HIS A 5 6.86 -12.09 -11.08
CA HIS A 5 8.06 -11.65 -10.38
C HIS A 5 9.06 -10.85 -11.24
N CYS A 6 8.59 -10.20 -12.30
CA CYS A 6 9.40 -9.36 -13.19
C CYS A 6 9.62 -7.93 -12.66
N GLY A 7 8.97 -7.55 -11.56
CA GLY A 7 9.13 -6.23 -10.92
C GLY A 7 8.47 -5.05 -11.60
N LYS A 8 8.11 -5.13 -12.89
CA LYS A 8 7.56 -4.01 -13.68
C LYS A 8 6.44 -3.25 -12.95
N CYS A 9 5.38 -3.94 -12.52
CA CYS A 9 4.25 -3.28 -11.85
C CYS A 9 4.62 -2.67 -10.50
N CYS A 10 5.48 -3.35 -9.74
CA CYS A 10 5.91 -2.88 -8.43
C CYS A 10 6.76 -1.61 -8.54
N VAL A 11 7.66 -1.55 -9.53
CA VAL A 11 8.55 -0.40 -9.75
C VAL A 11 7.78 0.77 -10.36
N GLU A 12 6.90 0.52 -11.33
CA GLU A 12 6.22 1.57 -12.08
C GLU A 12 5.11 2.26 -11.28
N MET A 13 4.34 1.48 -10.52
CA MET A 13 3.13 1.94 -9.82
C MET A 13 3.19 1.82 -8.31
N GLY A 14 4.17 1.13 -7.73
CA GLY A 14 4.19 0.80 -6.31
C GLY A 14 4.11 2.00 -5.35
N THR A 15 4.45 3.20 -5.82
CA THR A 15 4.43 4.48 -5.07
C THR A 15 3.42 5.50 -5.62
N LYS A 16 2.69 5.15 -6.69
CA LYS A 16 1.73 6.02 -7.40
C LYS A 16 0.28 5.62 -7.18
N ILE A 17 0.06 4.82 -6.14
CA ILE A 17 -1.26 4.33 -5.76
C ILE A 17 -1.76 5.06 -4.52
N TYR A 18 -3.05 4.91 -4.27
CA TYR A 18 -3.71 5.31 -3.02
C TYR A 18 -4.18 4.07 -2.27
N ALA A 19 -4.10 4.13 -0.95
CA ALA A 19 -4.72 3.13 -0.08
C ALA A 19 -6.21 3.45 0.06
N THR A 20 -7.07 2.50 -0.26
CA THR A 20 -8.52 2.67 -0.09
C THR A 20 -8.90 2.61 1.40
N PRO A 21 -10.08 3.12 1.79
CA PRO A 21 -10.61 2.91 3.14
C PRO A 21 -10.60 1.43 3.56
N ASP A 22 -10.92 0.54 2.63
CA ASP A 22 -10.99 -0.90 2.90
C ASP A 22 -9.61 -1.54 3.05
N ASP A 23 -8.60 -1.04 2.35
CA ASP A 23 -7.21 -1.43 2.58
C ASP A 23 -6.76 -1.04 3.99
N ILE A 24 -6.99 0.21 4.39
CA ILE A 24 -6.58 0.72 5.71
C ILE A 24 -7.33 -0.02 6.82
N LYS A 25 -8.65 -0.13 6.73
CA LYS A 25 -9.47 -0.89 7.70
C LYS A 25 -9.01 -2.36 7.79
N ARG A 26 -8.65 -2.97 6.66
CA ARG A 26 -8.12 -4.34 6.65
C ARG A 26 -6.77 -4.41 7.37
N TRP A 27 -5.82 -3.54 7.08
CA TRP A 27 -4.53 -3.51 7.75
C TRP A 27 -4.63 -3.24 9.26
N MET A 28 -5.57 -2.38 9.69
CA MET A 28 -5.87 -2.17 11.12
C MET A 28 -6.38 -3.45 11.78
N ARG A 29 -7.34 -4.16 11.15
CA ARG A 29 -7.84 -5.45 11.68
C ARG A 29 -6.78 -6.55 11.71
N GLU A 30 -5.90 -6.57 10.72
CA GLU A 30 -4.79 -7.52 10.62
C GLU A 30 -3.60 -7.16 11.53
N GLY A 31 -3.63 -6.00 12.21
CA GLY A 31 -2.52 -5.53 13.06
C GLY A 31 -1.25 -5.20 12.28
N ARG A 32 -1.36 -4.83 10.99
CA ARG A 32 -0.24 -4.55 10.08
C ARG A 32 0.36 -3.16 10.30
N THR A 33 0.88 -2.93 11.51
CA THR A 33 1.59 -1.69 11.87
C THR A 33 2.82 -1.45 11.01
N ASP A 34 3.43 -2.52 10.48
CA ASP A 34 4.52 -2.48 9.51
C ASP A 34 4.13 -1.76 8.22
N ILE A 35 2.87 -1.90 7.78
CA ILE A 35 2.29 -1.20 6.62
C ILE A 35 1.82 0.19 7.03
N LEU A 36 1.00 0.28 8.08
CA LEU A 36 0.33 1.51 8.49
C LEU A 36 1.31 2.65 8.80
N LYS A 37 2.50 2.35 9.33
CA LYS A 37 3.54 3.38 9.59
C LYS A 37 4.04 4.10 8.33
N HIS A 38 3.80 3.53 7.14
CA HIS A 38 4.19 4.11 5.85
C HIS A 38 3.02 4.78 5.11
N VAL A 39 1.84 4.87 5.72
CA VAL A 39 0.62 5.39 5.10
C VAL A 39 0.20 6.67 5.78
N PHE A 40 0.00 7.74 5.01
CA PHE A 40 -0.64 8.94 5.52
C PHE A 40 -2.16 8.78 5.40
N VAL A 41 -2.83 8.48 6.52
CA VAL A 41 -4.27 8.17 6.55
C VAL A 41 -5.10 9.44 6.67
N TYR A 42 -5.98 9.65 5.70
CA TYR A 42 -7.02 10.68 5.75
C TYR A 42 -8.24 10.14 6.48
N HIS A 43 -8.61 10.83 7.55
CA HIS A 43 -9.81 10.57 8.32
C HIS A 43 -10.50 11.88 8.67
N TYR A 44 -11.80 11.83 8.85
CA TYR A 44 -12.60 12.94 9.33
C TYR A 44 -13.63 12.45 10.35
N TYR A 45 -14.17 13.38 11.13
CA TYR A 45 -15.20 13.09 12.10
C TYR A 45 -16.57 13.48 11.54
N ASP A 46 -17.44 12.49 11.34
CA ASP A 46 -18.84 12.70 11.04
C ASP A 46 -19.65 12.81 12.34
N LEU A 47 -20.52 13.81 12.45
CA LEU A 47 -21.29 14.06 13.68
C LEU A 47 -22.30 12.96 14.01
N LEU A 48 -22.78 12.21 13.00
CA LEU A 48 -23.78 11.16 13.16
C LEU A 48 -23.13 9.77 13.22
N GLU A 49 -22.10 9.55 12.42
CA GLU A 49 -21.51 8.22 12.21
C GLU A 49 -20.13 8.06 12.86
N GLY A 50 -19.58 9.12 13.46
CA GLY A 50 -18.28 9.12 14.14
C GLY A 50 -17.10 9.18 13.18
N GLU A 51 -15.97 8.59 13.58
CA GLU A 51 -14.74 8.60 12.80
C GLU A 51 -14.88 7.83 11.47
N LYS A 52 -14.51 8.49 10.37
CA LYS A 52 -14.54 7.93 9.01
C LYS A 52 -13.16 7.99 8.39
N ILE A 53 -12.75 6.87 7.80
CA ILE A 53 -11.52 6.76 7.00
C ILE A 53 -11.90 6.99 5.53
N GLU A 54 -11.29 7.98 4.91
CA GLU A 54 -11.49 8.34 3.50
C GLU A 54 -10.47 7.65 2.57
N GLY A 55 -9.30 7.31 3.10
CA GLY A 55 -8.23 6.65 2.36
C GLY A 55 -6.87 7.08 2.87
N GLY A 56 -5.84 6.94 2.04
CA GLY A 56 -4.53 7.43 2.40
C GLY A 56 -3.52 7.40 1.26
N GLU A 57 -2.47 8.19 1.43
CA GLU A 57 -1.33 8.23 0.52
C GLU A 57 -0.24 7.27 0.96
N VAL A 58 0.49 6.75 -0.03
CA VAL A 58 1.62 5.85 0.17
C VAL A 58 2.81 6.26 -0.70
N TRP A 59 4.06 5.98 -0.34
CA TRP A 59 4.57 5.53 0.96
C TRP A 59 5.40 6.65 1.57
N PHE A 60 5.44 6.73 2.89
CA PHE A 60 6.25 7.72 3.61
C PHE A 60 7.25 7.04 4.53
N ASP A 61 8.39 7.70 4.78
CA ASP A 61 9.32 7.33 5.84
C ASP A 61 8.82 7.80 7.22
N GLU A 62 9.58 7.51 8.27
CA GLU A 62 9.25 7.90 9.64
C GLU A 62 9.30 9.42 9.90
N HIS A 63 9.87 10.19 8.96
CA HIS A 63 9.97 11.64 9.01
C HIS A 63 8.89 12.32 8.15
N GLY A 64 8.03 11.55 7.48
CA GLY A 64 6.99 12.08 6.60
C GLY A 64 7.48 12.42 5.18
N ASN A 65 8.67 11.98 4.77
CA ASN A 65 9.13 12.14 3.39
C ASN A 65 8.55 11.05 2.51
N ARG A 66 8.11 11.42 1.30
CA ARG A 66 7.60 10.47 0.32
C ARG A 66 8.72 9.58 -0.20
N LEU A 67 8.51 8.26 -0.15
CA LEU A 67 9.44 7.27 -0.66
C LEU A 67 9.35 7.16 -2.19
N GLU A 68 10.50 7.20 -2.86
CA GLU A 68 10.61 7.01 -4.31
C GLU A 68 10.34 5.56 -4.74
N ARG A 69 10.56 4.60 -3.82
CA ARG A 69 10.38 3.16 -4.04
C ARG A 69 9.48 2.57 -2.97
N CYS A 70 8.63 1.62 -3.35
CA CYS A 70 7.79 0.91 -2.38
C CYS A 70 8.68 0.12 -1.38
N PRO A 71 8.48 0.30 -0.06
CA PRO A 71 9.33 -0.30 0.97
C PRO A 71 9.17 -1.82 1.06
N PHE A 72 8.10 -2.37 0.48
CA PHE A 72 7.80 -3.80 0.49
C PHE A 72 8.31 -4.53 -0.75
N ILE A 73 9.11 -3.89 -1.61
CA ILE A 73 9.73 -4.57 -2.74
C ILE A 73 10.97 -5.33 -2.26
N VAL A 74 10.92 -6.66 -2.40
CA VAL A 74 12.01 -7.57 -2.05
C VAL A 74 12.62 -8.15 -3.32
N GLU A 75 13.93 -7.99 -3.50
CA GLU A 75 14.66 -8.57 -4.63
C GLU A 75 15.45 -9.81 -4.19
N ARG A 76 15.30 -10.92 -4.92
CA ARG A 76 16.00 -12.18 -4.62
C ARG A 76 16.25 -12.95 -5.91
N ASN A 77 17.50 -13.36 -6.14
CA ASN A 77 17.90 -14.16 -7.31
C ASN A 77 17.43 -13.57 -8.66
N GLY A 78 17.55 -12.25 -8.83
CA GLY A 78 17.10 -11.55 -10.04
C GLY A 78 15.57 -11.48 -10.23
N LYS A 79 14.79 -11.85 -9.22
CA LYS A 79 13.32 -11.78 -9.20
C LYS A 79 12.85 -10.76 -8.17
N VAL A 80 11.69 -10.16 -8.45
CA VAL A 80 11.07 -9.15 -7.58
C VAL A 80 9.81 -9.71 -6.92
N TYR A 81 9.74 -9.58 -5.61
CA TYR A 81 8.66 -10.07 -4.75
C TYR A 81 8.03 -8.89 -3.99
N CYS A 82 6.73 -9.02 -3.71
CA CYS A 82 6.01 -8.09 -2.86
C CYS A 82 5.94 -8.69 -1.45
N GLY A 83 6.59 -8.07 -0.47
CA GLY A 83 6.58 -8.52 0.93
C GLY A 83 5.20 -8.50 1.58
N ILE A 84 4.23 -7.82 0.96
CA ILE A 84 2.84 -7.74 1.43
C ILE A 84 1.87 -8.39 0.43
N HIS A 85 2.30 -9.37 -0.35
CA HIS A 85 1.53 -9.92 -1.47
C HIS A 85 0.07 -10.24 -1.14
N GLU A 86 -0.17 -10.89 0.00
CA GLU A 86 -1.50 -11.34 0.44
C GLU A 86 -2.44 -10.19 0.84
N THR A 87 -1.90 -9.09 1.37
CA THR A 87 -2.69 -7.95 1.85
C THR A 87 -2.39 -6.65 1.08
N LYS A 88 -1.77 -6.77 -0.10
CA LYS A 88 -1.35 -5.62 -0.90
C LYS A 88 -2.53 -4.68 -1.22
N PRO A 89 -2.28 -3.38 -1.40
CA PRO A 89 -3.33 -2.42 -1.72
C PRO A 89 -4.17 -2.88 -2.91
N GLN A 90 -5.46 -2.53 -2.91
CA GLN A 90 -6.40 -2.88 -3.96
C GLN A 90 -5.91 -2.43 -5.34
N GLN A 91 -5.39 -1.20 -5.45
CA GLN A 91 -4.84 -0.70 -6.72
C GLN A 91 -3.65 -1.53 -7.21
N CYS A 92 -2.82 -2.09 -6.32
CA CYS A 92 -1.77 -3.05 -6.69
C CYS A 92 -2.31 -4.42 -7.13
N ARG A 93 -3.54 -4.79 -6.73
CA ARG A 93 -4.23 -6.01 -7.21
C ARG A 93 -4.82 -5.80 -8.61
N GLU A 94 -5.34 -4.62 -8.87
CA GLU A 94 -6.06 -4.27 -10.10
C GLU A 94 -5.14 -3.88 -11.25
N TYR A 95 -4.00 -3.24 -10.95
CA TYR A 95 -3.08 -2.78 -11.97
C TYR A 95 -2.46 -3.93 -12.78
N ARG A 96 -2.50 -3.78 -14.10
CA ARG A 96 -1.91 -4.71 -15.07
C ARG A 96 -0.84 -3.99 -15.88
N CYS A 97 0.39 -4.49 -15.85
CA CYS A 97 1.41 -4.08 -16.82
C CYS A 97 1.13 -4.75 -18.16
N TRP A 98 1.20 -3.95 -19.22
CA TRP A 98 1.21 -4.41 -20.61
C TRP A 98 2.65 -4.62 -21.08
#